data_AF-A0A077LYB7-F1
#
_entry.id   AF-A0A077LYB7-F1
#
_cell.length_a   1.000
_cell.length_b   1.000
_cell.length_c   1.000
_cell.angle_alpha   90.00
_cell.angle_beta   90.00
_cell.angle_gamma   90.00
#
_symmetry.space_group_name_H-M   'P 1'
#
loop_
_entity.id
_entity.type
_entity.pdbx_description
1 polymer ?
#
loop_
_entity_poly.entity_id
_entity_poly.type
_entity_poly.pdbx_seq_one_letter_code
_entity_poly.pdbx_strand_id
1 'polypeptide(L)'
;MPRSTRTRSLIVGATTVALLGSLAGAGGARAASPTATPKAAAPCVVDSPAFRKDTEQVVYEVSFGTPSATVLRPGGLGYVPTALAYDRRYSEGAGFGSFYAVSPKGVVNYVRVNSTARPNGSVAYSYSQQRIRSGWQGVRQLAEGYDRLFALSGGTLVRYAKQWDPDYGLGKRTVIDGSFADVRTMAYARGEERPSGADLDVLIATLSSGALVEYSITQSGRVARVTTLAATGFGSYASLSLGPCEIEGARGLLGITTAGTAYAFFDPDEADGSARDMVRVKVATGWRATSYSS
;
A
#
# COMPACT_ATOMS: atom_id res chain seq x y z
N MET A 1 -43.45 -1.44 44.51
CA MET A 1 -43.58 -2.83 44.00
C MET A 1 -42.41 -3.12 43.07
N PRO A 2 -42.01 -4.39 42.88
CA PRO A 2 -40.97 -5.21 43.54
C PRO A 2 -39.57 -5.02 42.85
N ARG A 3 -38.41 -5.65 43.15
CA ARG A 3 -38.04 -6.96 43.70
C ARG A 3 -36.67 -6.89 44.42
N SER A 4 -36.60 -7.65 45.51
CA SER A 4 -35.40 -8.19 46.15
C SER A 4 -34.85 -9.38 45.36
N THR A 5 -33.52 -9.50 45.25
CA THR A 5 -32.78 -10.77 45.08
C THR A 5 -31.29 -10.52 45.37
N ARG A 6 -30.80 -10.88 46.56
CA ARG A 6 -30.10 -12.15 46.94
C ARG A 6 -28.64 -12.24 46.51
N THR A 7 -27.79 -11.93 47.48
CA THR A 7 -26.40 -12.38 47.64
C THR A 7 -26.34 -13.91 47.78
N ARG A 8 -25.43 -14.57 47.06
CA ARG A 8 -24.94 -15.91 47.42
C ARG A 8 -23.44 -16.00 47.14
N SER A 9 -22.67 -16.06 48.23
CA SER A 9 -21.31 -16.59 48.26
C SER A 9 -21.37 -18.11 48.25
N LEU A 10 -20.41 -18.76 47.60
CA LEU A 10 -20.07 -20.16 47.85
C LEU A 10 -18.55 -20.33 47.80
N ILE A 11 -18.08 -21.05 48.80
CA ILE A 11 -16.72 -21.29 49.26
C ILE A 11 -16.19 -22.59 48.63
N VAL A 12 -14.90 -22.54 48.25
CA VAL A 12 -13.82 -23.55 48.27
C VAL A 12 -14.15 -25.02 47.96
N GLY A 13 -13.35 -25.58 47.04
CA GLY A 13 -13.06 -27.01 46.96
C GLY A 13 -11.73 -27.26 46.25
N ALA A 14 -10.63 -27.24 47.00
CA ALA A 14 -9.35 -27.74 46.54
C ALA A 14 -9.35 -29.27 46.60
N THR A 15 -9.02 -29.93 45.48
CA THR A 15 -8.72 -31.36 45.49
C THR A 15 -7.44 -31.61 44.69
N THR A 16 -6.34 -31.82 45.42
CA THR A 16 -5.11 -32.42 44.93
C THR A 16 -5.21 -33.94 45.11
N VAL A 17 -5.04 -34.70 44.03
CA VAL A 17 -4.62 -36.11 44.09
C VAL A 17 -3.54 -36.34 43.03
N ALA A 18 -2.47 -36.99 43.48
CA ALA A 18 -1.21 -37.19 42.80
C ALA A 18 -1.17 -38.43 41.90
N LEU A 19 -0.33 -38.32 40.87
CA LEU A 19 0.53 -39.29 40.17
C LEU A 19 0.11 -40.77 40.05
N LEU A 20 0.20 -41.26 38.80
CA LEU A 20 0.95 -42.43 38.28
C LEU A 20 0.63 -42.42 36.76
N GLY A 21 1.56 -42.34 35.80
CA GLY A 21 2.78 -43.12 35.64
C GLY A 21 2.60 -44.00 34.39
N SER A 22 3.03 -43.53 33.22
CA SER A 22 3.30 -44.40 32.07
C SER A 22 4.32 -43.73 31.14
N LEU A 23 5.54 -44.26 31.21
CA LEU A 23 6.63 -44.12 30.26
C LEU A 23 6.21 -44.74 28.92
N ALA A 24 6.22 -43.96 27.83
CA ALA A 24 6.27 -44.50 26.48
C ALA A 24 6.93 -43.51 25.51
N GLY A 25 8.06 -43.91 24.93
CA GLY A 25 8.52 -43.47 23.62
C GLY A 25 9.16 -42.09 23.53
N ALA A 26 10.41 -41.97 23.97
CA ALA A 26 11.29 -40.92 23.47
C ALA A 26 11.79 -41.27 22.05
N GLY A 27 11.80 -40.26 21.17
CA GLY A 27 12.85 -40.11 20.16
C GLY A 27 12.45 -40.37 18.73
N GLY A 28 12.01 -39.31 18.02
CA GLY A 28 11.96 -39.36 16.55
C GLY A 28 11.14 -38.30 15.83
N ALA A 29 10.42 -37.41 16.50
CA ALA A 29 9.90 -36.22 15.81
C ALA A 29 11.08 -35.29 15.53
N ARG A 30 11.54 -35.24 14.27
CA ARG A 30 12.45 -34.21 13.78
C ARG A 30 11.90 -32.86 14.24
N ALA A 31 12.60 -32.22 15.17
CA ALA A 31 12.44 -30.80 15.38
C ALA A 31 12.59 -30.13 14.02
N ALA A 32 11.58 -29.37 13.61
CA ALA A 32 11.69 -28.48 12.47
C ALA A 32 12.96 -27.64 12.68
N SER A 33 13.95 -27.90 11.83
CA SER A 33 15.18 -27.14 11.80
C SER A 33 14.86 -25.70 11.36
N PRO A 34 15.74 -24.76 11.71
CA PRO A 34 15.40 -23.43 12.20
C PRO A 34 14.62 -22.59 11.18
N THR A 35 13.81 -21.69 11.74
CA THR A 35 13.28 -20.48 11.12
C THR A 35 14.33 -19.90 10.18
N ALA A 36 14.05 -19.88 8.87
CA ALA A 36 14.90 -19.20 7.92
C ALA A 36 14.98 -17.72 8.36
N THR A 37 16.14 -17.33 8.89
CA THR A 37 16.60 -15.94 8.95
C THR A 37 16.44 -15.34 7.55
N PRO A 38 15.98 -14.08 7.40
CA PRO A 38 15.54 -13.54 6.11
C PRO A 38 16.62 -13.73 5.06
N LYS A 39 16.33 -14.60 4.08
CA LYS A 39 17.24 -14.87 2.98
C LYS A 39 17.05 -13.75 1.97
N ALA A 40 18.11 -12.94 1.82
CA ALA A 40 18.27 -11.79 0.95
C ALA A 40 17.46 -10.54 1.32
N ALA A 41 18.18 -9.42 1.39
CA ALA A 41 17.65 -8.14 0.98
C ALA A 41 17.00 -8.33 -0.40
N ALA A 42 15.68 -8.17 -0.48
CA ALA A 42 14.99 -8.19 -1.77
C ALA A 42 15.66 -7.14 -2.67
N PRO A 43 16.07 -7.49 -3.91
CA PRO A 43 16.74 -6.55 -4.82
C PRO A 43 15.71 -5.61 -5.45
N CYS A 44 14.93 -4.94 -4.62
CA CYS A 44 13.82 -4.11 -5.00
C CYS A 44 13.89 -2.78 -4.26
N VAL A 45 13.30 -1.75 -4.88
CA VAL A 45 13.15 -0.44 -4.29
C VAL A 45 11.66 -0.11 -4.24
N VAL A 46 11.09 -0.07 -3.05
CA VAL A 46 9.67 0.24 -2.85
C VAL A 46 9.55 1.45 -1.94
N ASP A 47 8.88 2.48 -2.42
CA ASP A 47 8.58 3.68 -1.64
C ASP A 47 7.06 3.82 -1.41
N SER A 48 6.70 4.46 -0.29
CA SER A 48 5.33 4.80 0.07
C SER A 48 5.29 6.25 0.56
N PRO A 49 4.51 7.11 -0.11
CA PRO A 49 4.26 8.47 0.37
C PRO A 49 3.51 8.42 1.68
N ALA A 50 3.85 9.31 2.60
CA ALA A 50 3.10 9.49 3.82
C ALA A 50 3.05 10.96 4.26
N PHE A 51 2.01 11.30 5.04
CA PHE A 51 1.84 12.63 5.61
C PHE A 51 1.61 12.54 7.11
N ARG A 52 2.38 13.30 7.86
CA ARG A 52 2.16 13.50 9.29
C ARG A 52 0.97 14.43 9.51
N LYS A 53 0.40 14.39 10.72
CA LYS A 53 -0.77 15.22 11.09
C LYS A 53 -0.49 16.72 10.99
N ASP A 54 0.77 17.11 11.16
CA ASP A 54 1.28 18.48 11.00
C ASP A 54 1.52 18.86 9.53
N THR A 55 1.09 18.03 8.57
CA THR A 55 1.20 18.21 7.11
C THR A 55 2.61 18.05 6.54
N GLU A 56 3.58 17.61 7.34
CA GLU A 56 4.90 17.23 6.84
C GLU A 56 4.81 15.96 6.00
N GLN A 57 5.40 16.01 4.79
CA GLN A 57 5.54 14.81 3.96
C GLN A 57 6.71 13.97 4.47
N VAL A 58 6.47 12.67 4.50
CA VAL A 58 7.47 11.65 4.78
C VAL A 58 7.46 10.68 3.62
N VAL A 59 8.63 10.29 3.14
CA VAL A 59 8.78 9.21 2.18
C VAL A 59 9.34 8.03 2.95
N TYR A 60 8.57 6.95 3.00
CA TYR A 60 9.03 5.69 3.53
C TYR A 60 9.56 4.85 2.39
N GLU A 61 10.76 4.31 2.52
CA GLU A 61 11.38 3.53 1.47
C GLU A 61 11.99 2.26 2.04
N VAL A 62 11.99 1.20 1.23
CA VAL A 62 12.84 0.03 1.41
C VAL A 62 13.62 -0.14 0.13
N SER A 63 14.94 0.05 0.22
CA SER A 63 15.87 -0.08 -0.89
C SER A 63 16.84 -1.20 -0.58
N PHE A 64 16.83 -2.26 -1.41
CA PHE A 64 17.69 -3.44 -1.20
C PHE A 64 17.59 -3.98 0.24
N GLY A 65 16.36 -4.18 0.71
CA GLY A 65 16.07 -4.64 2.08
C GLY A 65 16.39 -3.64 3.20
N THR A 66 16.94 -2.46 2.89
CA THR A 66 17.28 -1.43 3.87
C THR A 66 16.15 -0.41 3.99
N PRO A 67 15.49 -0.30 5.15
CA PRO A 67 14.44 0.69 5.36
C PRO A 67 15.03 2.08 5.58
N SER A 68 14.40 3.10 5.02
CA SER A 68 14.70 4.50 5.29
C SER A 68 13.40 5.31 5.43
N ALA A 69 13.51 6.48 6.06
CA ALA A 69 12.41 7.42 6.19
C ALA A 69 12.93 8.84 6.05
N THR A 70 12.50 9.53 4.99
CA THR A 70 12.96 10.87 4.66
C THR A 70 11.85 11.86 4.92
N VAL A 71 12.10 12.84 5.80
CA VAL A 71 11.16 13.92 6.09
C VAL A 71 11.48 15.11 5.19
N LEU A 72 10.50 15.57 4.41
CA LEU A 72 10.66 16.71 3.50
C LEU A 72 10.22 18.00 4.22
N ARG A 73 11.19 18.84 4.65
CA ARG A 73 10.97 20.11 5.38
C ARG A 73 11.25 21.38 4.52
N PRO A 74 10.65 22.55 4.79
CA PRO A 74 9.24 22.84 5.09
C PRO A 74 8.58 23.72 3.99
N GLY A 75 7.26 23.57 3.88
CA GLY A 75 6.36 24.26 2.94
C GLY A 75 5.04 23.51 2.84
N GLY A 76 5.11 22.16 2.92
CA GLY A 76 3.99 21.24 3.05
C GLY A 76 2.91 21.39 1.98
N LEU A 77 1.87 20.56 2.07
CA LEU A 77 0.65 20.79 1.28
C LEU A 77 -0.29 21.81 1.94
N GLY A 78 -0.08 22.08 3.24
CA GLY A 78 -1.05 22.78 4.09
C GLY A 78 -2.25 21.91 4.50
N TYR A 79 -2.27 20.64 4.10
CA TYR A 79 -3.28 19.65 4.49
C TYR A 79 -2.69 18.22 4.43
N VAL A 80 -3.33 17.28 5.12
CA VAL A 80 -3.11 15.84 4.94
C VAL A 80 -4.05 15.36 3.85
N PRO A 81 -3.56 14.77 2.73
CA PRO A 81 -4.42 14.28 1.66
C PRO A 81 -5.39 13.19 2.15
N THR A 82 -6.57 13.11 1.55
CA THR A 82 -7.47 11.95 1.76
C THR A 82 -7.11 10.78 0.87
N ALA A 83 -6.43 11.06 -0.25
CA ALA A 83 -5.86 10.07 -1.16
C ALA A 83 -4.68 10.71 -1.92
N LEU A 84 -3.70 9.90 -2.31
CA LEU A 84 -2.49 10.33 -3.02
C LEU A 84 -1.99 9.20 -3.93
N ALA A 85 -1.44 9.53 -5.09
CA ALA A 85 -0.67 8.60 -5.93
C ALA A 85 0.54 9.32 -6.56
N TYR A 86 1.72 8.68 -6.52
CA TYR A 86 2.94 9.20 -7.16
C TYR A 86 2.83 9.10 -8.68
N ASP A 87 3.21 10.16 -9.39
CA ASP A 87 3.33 10.20 -10.85
C ASP A 87 4.79 9.99 -11.28
N ARG A 88 5.73 10.60 -10.56
CA ARG A 88 7.17 10.35 -10.73
C ARG A 88 7.82 10.11 -9.39
N ARG A 89 8.56 9.00 -9.30
CA ARG A 89 9.30 8.60 -8.10
C ARG A 89 10.43 9.58 -7.79
N TYR A 90 10.86 9.57 -6.55
CA TYR A 90 12.11 10.22 -6.15
C TYR A 90 13.28 9.48 -6.77
N SER A 91 14.12 10.19 -7.52
CA SER A 91 15.50 9.79 -7.73
C SER A 91 16.41 10.74 -6.96
N GLU A 92 17.43 10.20 -6.30
CA GLU A 92 18.46 11.01 -5.69
C GLU A 92 19.21 11.79 -6.77
N GLY A 93 19.17 13.13 -6.71
CA GLY A 93 20.12 13.99 -7.44
C GLY A 93 19.56 14.97 -8.48
N ALA A 94 18.33 14.83 -9.00
CA ALA A 94 17.78 15.80 -9.97
C ALA A 94 16.25 15.80 -10.06
N GLY A 95 15.59 16.78 -9.44
CA GLY A 95 14.15 17.05 -9.59
C GLY A 95 13.26 16.15 -8.72
N PHE A 96 12.59 16.72 -7.73
CA PHE A 96 11.80 15.94 -6.78
C PHE A 96 10.42 15.56 -7.35
N GLY A 97 9.86 14.48 -6.81
CA GLY A 97 8.71 13.78 -7.37
C GLY A 97 7.45 14.63 -7.54
N SER A 98 6.59 14.17 -8.45
CA SER A 98 5.25 14.69 -8.66
C SER A 98 4.21 13.69 -8.18
N PHE A 99 3.08 14.18 -7.68
CA PHE A 99 1.98 13.33 -7.26
C PHE A 99 0.63 14.03 -7.41
N TYR A 100 -0.42 13.22 -7.51
CA TYR A 100 -1.80 13.69 -7.37
C TYR A 100 -2.21 13.58 -5.91
N ALA A 101 -2.84 14.62 -5.37
CA ALA A 101 -3.34 14.63 -3.99
C ALA A 101 -4.77 15.17 -3.94
N VAL A 102 -5.64 14.46 -3.22
CA VAL A 102 -7.00 14.92 -2.91
C VAL A 102 -6.98 15.62 -1.57
N SER A 103 -7.31 16.91 -1.55
CA SER A 103 -7.50 17.66 -0.31
C SER A 103 -8.76 17.22 0.44
N PRO A 104 -8.83 17.44 1.78
CA PRO A 104 -10.03 17.16 2.56
C PRO A 104 -11.31 17.85 2.05
N LYS A 105 -11.18 18.94 1.28
CA LYS A 105 -12.31 19.66 0.65
C LYS A 105 -12.80 19.01 -0.65
N GLY A 106 -12.21 17.88 -1.08
CA GLY A 106 -12.57 17.20 -2.33
C GLY A 106 -12.08 17.92 -3.58
N VAL A 107 -10.92 18.56 -3.50
CA VAL A 107 -10.20 19.12 -4.66
C VAL A 107 -8.99 18.25 -4.94
N VAL A 108 -8.87 17.73 -6.16
CA VAL A 108 -7.66 17.07 -6.63
C VAL A 108 -6.68 18.12 -7.17
N ASN A 109 -5.45 18.03 -6.70
CA ASN A 109 -4.34 18.86 -7.12
C ASN A 109 -3.23 17.98 -7.71
N TYR A 110 -2.54 18.50 -8.71
CA TYR A 110 -1.24 17.99 -9.10
C TYR A 110 -0.18 18.77 -8.36
N VAL A 111 0.70 18.06 -7.68
CA VAL A 111 1.71 18.63 -6.79
C VAL A 111 3.07 18.29 -7.33
N ARG A 112 3.94 19.29 -7.44
CA ARG A 112 5.36 19.10 -7.68
C ARG A 112 6.14 19.48 -6.44
N VAL A 113 7.01 18.58 -6.01
CA VAL A 113 8.00 18.88 -4.98
C VAL A 113 9.25 19.36 -5.69
N ASN A 114 9.78 20.52 -5.29
CA ASN A 114 11.06 21.01 -5.75
C ASN A 114 12.05 20.97 -4.58
N SER A 115 13.32 20.87 -4.90
CA SER A 115 14.39 21.00 -3.93
C SER A 115 15.41 22.03 -4.34
N THR A 116 16.09 22.58 -3.36
CA THR A 116 17.29 23.39 -3.58
C THR A 116 18.34 22.95 -2.57
N ALA A 117 19.46 22.41 -3.06
CA ALA A 117 20.63 22.15 -2.24
C ALA A 117 21.20 23.49 -1.77
N ARG A 118 21.50 23.59 -0.48
CA ARG A 118 22.11 24.77 0.14
C ARG A 118 23.63 24.56 0.28
N PRO A 119 24.43 25.63 0.33
CA PRO A 119 25.90 25.54 0.47
C PRO A 119 26.37 24.75 1.72
N ASN A 120 25.54 24.67 2.76
CA ASN A 120 25.83 23.87 3.97
C ASN A 120 25.50 22.38 3.83
N GLY A 121 25.20 21.90 2.62
CA GLY A 121 24.81 20.51 2.34
C GLY A 121 23.36 20.17 2.69
N SER A 122 22.59 21.07 3.30
CA SER A 122 21.17 20.82 3.56
C SER A 122 20.31 21.01 2.32
N VAL A 123 19.18 20.31 2.24
CA VAL A 123 18.22 20.45 1.15
C VAL A 123 16.99 21.22 1.64
N ALA A 124 16.60 22.25 0.90
CA ALA A 124 15.34 22.96 1.10
C ALA A 124 14.29 22.38 0.17
N TYR A 125 13.08 22.11 0.66
CA TYR A 125 11.96 21.65 -0.15
C TYR A 125 10.91 22.74 -0.35
N SER A 126 10.31 22.80 -1.53
CA SER A 126 9.14 23.65 -1.79
C SER A 126 8.09 22.89 -2.60
N TYR A 127 6.83 23.30 -2.47
CA TYR A 127 5.70 22.65 -3.10
C TYR A 127 5.02 23.63 -4.05
N SER A 128 4.83 23.23 -5.29
CA SER A 128 3.88 23.91 -6.19
C SER A 128 2.66 23.03 -6.39
N GLN A 129 1.48 23.65 -6.29
CA GLN A 129 0.20 22.95 -6.40
C GLN A 129 -0.59 23.57 -7.54
N GLN A 130 -0.98 22.74 -8.49
CA GLN A 130 -1.93 23.08 -9.53
C GLN A 130 -3.27 22.45 -9.18
N ARG A 131 -4.29 23.29 -8.97
CA ARG A 131 -5.67 22.81 -8.83
C ARG A 131 -6.13 22.23 -10.16
N ILE A 132 -6.56 20.96 -10.15
CA ILE A 132 -7.09 20.32 -11.36
C ILE A 132 -8.62 20.38 -11.37
N ARG A 133 -9.27 19.84 -10.34
CA ARG A 133 -10.74 19.72 -10.33
C ARG A 133 -11.33 19.59 -8.92
N SER A 134 -12.55 20.07 -8.74
CA SER A 134 -13.39 19.79 -7.56
C SER A 134 -14.27 18.56 -7.76
N GLY A 135 -14.99 18.15 -6.71
CA GLY A 135 -15.95 17.02 -6.78
C GLY A 135 -15.34 15.67 -6.42
N TRP A 136 -14.19 15.67 -5.73
CA TRP A 136 -13.45 14.47 -5.32
C TRP A 136 -13.72 14.10 -3.85
N GLN A 137 -14.82 14.58 -3.26
CA GLN A 137 -15.21 14.18 -1.91
C GLN A 137 -15.44 12.66 -1.85
N GLY A 138 -14.94 12.02 -0.79
CA GLY A 138 -15.08 10.56 -0.58
C GLY A 138 -14.08 9.70 -1.36
N VAL A 139 -13.24 10.28 -2.23
CA VAL A 139 -12.13 9.55 -2.84
C VAL A 139 -11.11 9.19 -1.76
N ARG A 140 -10.86 7.88 -1.63
CA ARG A 140 -10.07 7.29 -0.55
C ARG A 140 -8.82 6.55 -1.02
N GLN A 141 -8.75 6.21 -2.31
CA GLN A 141 -7.54 5.66 -2.93
C GLN A 141 -7.36 6.30 -4.32
N LEU A 142 -6.10 6.59 -4.65
CA LEU A 142 -5.67 6.87 -6.01
C LEU A 142 -4.69 5.77 -6.41
N ALA A 143 -4.64 5.44 -7.69
CA ALA A 143 -3.56 4.68 -8.28
C ALA A 143 -3.19 5.33 -9.61
N GLU A 144 -1.92 5.62 -9.80
CA GLU A 144 -1.40 6.30 -10.98
C GLU A 144 -0.79 5.24 -11.89
N GLY A 145 -1.19 5.25 -13.16
CA GLY A 145 -0.45 4.59 -14.23
C GLY A 145 -0.08 5.64 -15.25
N TYR A 146 0.89 5.33 -16.12
CA TYR A 146 1.57 6.29 -17.00
C TYR A 146 0.65 7.42 -17.51
N ASP A 147 -0.35 7.14 -18.35
CA ASP A 147 -1.28 8.10 -18.95
C ASP A 147 -2.68 8.12 -18.31
N ARG A 148 -2.85 7.55 -17.10
CA ARG A 148 -4.15 7.37 -16.47
C ARG A 148 -4.13 7.48 -14.95
N LEU A 149 -5.18 8.05 -14.37
CA LEU A 149 -5.36 8.11 -12.92
C LEU A 149 -6.63 7.34 -12.53
N PHE A 150 -6.48 6.37 -11.65
CA PHE A 150 -7.60 5.65 -11.04
C PHE A 150 -8.00 6.30 -9.73
N ALA A 151 -9.30 6.40 -9.50
CA ALA A 151 -9.89 6.97 -8.29
C ALA A 151 -10.97 6.04 -7.75
N LEU A 152 -10.81 5.63 -6.49
CA LEU A 152 -11.80 4.81 -5.79
C LEU A 152 -12.57 5.68 -4.80
N SER A 153 -13.89 5.75 -4.98
CA SER A 153 -14.82 6.41 -4.05
C SER A 153 -15.94 5.45 -3.70
N GLY A 154 -16.11 5.14 -2.41
CA GLY A 154 -16.96 4.05 -1.96
C GLY A 154 -16.51 2.71 -2.60
N GLY A 155 -17.40 2.09 -3.37
CA GLY A 155 -17.15 0.89 -4.16
C GLY A 155 -17.06 1.13 -5.68
N THR A 156 -17.00 2.38 -6.11
CA THR A 156 -16.93 2.75 -7.53
C THR A 156 -15.51 3.14 -7.91
N LEU A 157 -14.93 2.42 -8.87
CA LEU A 157 -13.64 2.76 -9.46
C LEU A 157 -13.85 3.55 -10.75
N VAL A 158 -13.08 4.62 -10.91
CA VAL A 158 -13.12 5.48 -12.10
C VAL A 158 -11.70 5.67 -12.62
N ARG A 159 -11.50 5.50 -13.93
CA ARG A 159 -10.27 5.85 -14.64
C ARG A 159 -10.41 7.19 -15.34
N TYR A 160 -9.42 8.05 -15.18
CA TYR A 160 -9.29 9.33 -15.87
C TYR A 160 -8.10 9.28 -16.80
N ALA A 161 -8.24 9.73 -18.05
CA ALA A 161 -7.09 9.98 -18.91
C ALA A 161 -6.30 11.19 -18.37
N LYS A 162 -4.99 11.05 -18.23
CA LYS A 162 -4.12 12.16 -17.83
C LYS A 162 -3.84 13.05 -19.04
N GLN A 163 -3.82 14.36 -18.80
CA GLN A 163 -3.32 15.34 -19.74
C GLN A 163 -1.98 15.84 -19.22
N TRP A 164 -1.01 15.92 -20.13
CA TRP A 164 0.34 16.35 -19.83
C TRP A 164 0.56 17.79 -20.29
N ASP A 165 1.48 18.47 -19.62
CA ASP A 165 2.16 19.74 -19.94
C ASP A 165 1.55 20.65 -21.05
N PRO A 166 1.28 21.94 -20.80
CA PRO A 166 1.51 22.70 -19.55
C PRO A 166 0.40 22.53 -18.51
N ASP A 167 -0.79 22.12 -18.96
CA ASP A 167 -1.99 22.07 -18.14
C ASP A 167 -2.24 20.65 -17.65
N TYR A 168 -1.50 20.24 -16.60
CA TYR A 168 -1.73 18.97 -15.93
C TYR A 168 -3.22 18.84 -15.58
N GLY A 169 -3.87 17.87 -16.22
CA GLY A 169 -5.31 17.79 -16.27
C GLY A 169 -5.82 16.36 -16.25
N LEU A 170 -7.13 16.22 -16.07
CA LEU A 170 -7.82 14.94 -16.14
C LEU A 170 -8.92 15.05 -17.19
N GLY A 171 -8.74 14.30 -18.28
CA GLY A 171 -9.63 14.26 -19.44
C GLY A 171 -10.76 13.25 -19.29
N LYS A 172 -10.87 12.36 -20.28
CA LYS A 172 -11.94 11.36 -20.38
C LYS A 172 -12.09 10.59 -19.06
N ARG A 173 -13.32 10.57 -18.55
CA ARG A 173 -13.73 9.82 -17.36
C ARG A 173 -14.42 8.52 -17.78
N THR A 174 -13.92 7.38 -17.31
CA THR A 174 -14.48 6.06 -17.56
C THR A 174 -14.78 5.38 -16.23
N VAL A 175 -16.04 5.04 -15.98
CA VAL A 175 -16.41 4.21 -14.82
C VAL A 175 -16.00 2.78 -15.14
N ILE A 176 -15.34 2.11 -14.19
CA ILE A 176 -14.93 0.72 -14.37
C ILE A 176 -16.10 -0.19 -13.95
N ASP A 177 -16.57 -1.01 -14.89
CA ASP A 177 -17.56 -2.05 -14.67
C ASP A 177 -16.96 -3.22 -13.88
N GLY A 178 -17.32 -3.28 -12.59
CA GLY A 178 -16.84 -4.26 -11.61
C GLY A 178 -17.26 -3.90 -10.18
N SER A 179 -16.97 -4.79 -9.22
CA SER A 179 -17.20 -4.54 -7.79
C SER A 179 -15.89 -4.20 -7.09
N PHE A 180 -15.83 -3.02 -6.46
CA PHE A 180 -14.66 -2.53 -5.73
C PHE A 180 -14.99 -2.13 -4.28
N ALA A 181 -16.18 -2.50 -3.78
CA ALA A 181 -16.64 -2.16 -2.44
C ALA A 181 -15.69 -2.68 -1.35
N ASP A 182 -15.10 -3.85 -1.57
CA ASP A 182 -14.22 -4.51 -0.61
C ASP A 182 -12.75 -4.09 -0.72
N VAL A 183 -12.36 -3.32 -1.73
CA VAL A 183 -10.96 -2.90 -1.90
C VAL A 183 -10.55 -1.99 -0.73
N ARG A 184 -9.45 -2.30 -0.04
CA ARG A 184 -8.88 -1.48 1.04
C ARG A 184 -7.77 -0.57 0.54
N THR A 185 -6.77 -1.17 -0.09
CA THR A 185 -5.62 -0.50 -0.72
C THR A 185 -5.59 -0.86 -2.20
N MET A 186 -4.99 -0.01 -3.02
CA MET A 186 -4.91 -0.22 -4.46
C MET A 186 -3.71 0.53 -5.01
N ALA A 187 -2.89 -0.13 -5.82
CA ALA A 187 -1.79 0.47 -6.54
C ALA A 187 -1.76 -0.07 -7.98
N TYR A 188 -1.23 0.73 -8.91
CA TYR A 188 -1.11 0.34 -10.30
C TYR A 188 0.17 -0.47 -10.47
N ALA A 189 0.07 -1.65 -11.07
CA ALA A 189 1.24 -2.49 -11.31
C ALA A 189 1.83 -2.23 -12.69
N ARG A 190 1.03 -2.38 -13.75
CA ARG A 190 1.53 -2.36 -15.12
C ARG A 190 0.42 -2.18 -16.15
N GLY A 191 0.83 -1.85 -17.38
CA GLY A 191 0.04 -2.10 -18.57
C GLY A 191 0.41 -3.47 -19.13
N GLU A 192 -0.57 -4.22 -19.64
CA GLU A 192 -0.36 -5.51 -20.32
C GLU A 192 -0.87 -5.37 -21.75
N GLU A 193 0.04 -5.47 -22.72
CA GLU A 193 -0.33 -5.57 -24.13
C GLU A 193 -0.82 -6.98 -24.43
N ARG A 194 -1.98 -7.11 -25.10
CA ARG A 194 -2.46 -8.42 -25.56
C ARG A 194 -2.09 -8.67 -27.02
N PRO A 195 -1.86 -9.92 -27.43
CA PRO A 195 -1.69 -10.27 -28.85
C PRO A 195 -2.85 -9.82 -29.74
N SER A 196 -4.06 -9.68 -29.18
CA SER A 196 -5.23 -9.14 -29.88
C SER A 196 -5.20 -7.61 -30.08
N GLY A 197 -4.14 -6.92 -29.65
CA GLY A 197 -3.98 -5.47 -29.70
C GLY A 197 -4.79 -4.69 -28.66
N ALA A 198 -5.32 -5.36 -27.64
CA ALA A 198 -6.15 -4.71 -26.60
C ALA A 198 -5.38 -4.61 -25.28
N ASP A 199 -4.98 -3.39 -24.91
CA ASP A 199 -4.22 -3.16 -23.69
C ASP A 199 -5.07 -3.31 -22.43
N LEU A 200 -4.50 -3.92 -21.40
CA LEU A 200 -5.09 -4.03 -20.07
C LEU A 200 -4.32 -3.16 -19.09
N ASP A 201 -5.04 -2.54 -18.16
CA ASP A 201 -4.47 -1.98 -16.95
C ASP A 201 -4.50 -3.02 -15.85
N VAL A 202 -3.38 -3.16 -15.14
CA VAL A 202 -3.26 -4.11 -14.04
C VAL A 202 -3.15 -3.34 -12.73
N LEU A 203 -4.09 -3.58 -11.81
CA LEU A 203 -4.09 -3.02 -10.46
C LEU A 203 -3.89 -4.14 -9.44
N ILE A 204 -3.06 -3.90 -8.44
CA ILE A 204 -2.92 -4.77 -7.27
C ILE A 204 -3.68 -4.14 -6.11
N ALA A 205 -4.49 -4.94 -5.43
CA ALA A 205 -5.35 -4.47 -4.36
C ALA A 205 -5.39 -5.44 -3.19
N THR A 206 -5.60 -4.90 -2.00
CA THR A 206 -5.98 -5.70 -0.83
C THR A 206 -7.48 -5.61 -0.62
N LEU A 207 -8.11 -6.69 -0.16
CA LEU A 207 -9.55 -6.74 0.11
C LEU A 207 -9.86 -6.70 1.60
N SER A 208 -11.12 -6.40 1.92
CA SER A 208 -11.68 -6.43 3.27
C SER A 208 -11.55 -7.79 3.95
N SER A 209 -11.59 -8.87 3.16
CA SER A 209 -11.31 -10.25 3.56
C SER A 209 -9.84 -10.52 3.93
N GLY A 210 -8.95 -9.62 3.56
CA GLY A 210 -7.50 -9.77 3.70
C GLY A 210 -6.82 -10.51 2.55
N ALA A 211 -7.51 -10.75 1.44
CA ALA A 211 -6.90 -11.24 0.21
C ALA A 211 -6.04 -10.16 -0.48
N LEU A 212 -5.02 -10.59 -1.21
CA LEU A 212 -4.29 -9.83 -2.21
C LEU A 212 -4.77 -10.28 -3.59
N VAL A 213 -5.24 -9.34 -4.40
CA VAL A 213 -5.80 -9.62 -5.72
C VAL A 213 -5.18 -8.74 -6.80
N GLU A 214 -5.13 -9.27 -8.00
CA GLU A 214 -4.79 -8.55 -9.23
C GLU A 214 -6.05 -8.36 -10.08
N TYR A 215 -6.37 -7.12 -10.43
CA TYR A 215 -7.43 -6.79 -11.39
C TYR A 215 -6.81 -6.47 -12.74
N SER A 216 -7.27 -7.13 -13.80
CA SER A 216 -6.96 -6.74 -15.18
C SER A 216 -8.17 -6.04 -15.79
N ILE A 217 -8.01 -4.79 -16.23
CA ILE A 217 -9.09 -3.89 -16.66
C ILE A 217 -8.85 -3.47 -18.11
N THR A 218 -9.85 -3.61 -18.98
CA THR A 218 -9.73 -3.22 -20.40
C THR A 218 -9.67 -1.70 -20.58
N GLN A 219 -9.17 -1.24 -21.73
CA GLN A 219 -9.29 0.17 -22.14
C GLN A 219 -10.74 0.67 -22.27
N SER A 220 -11.72 -0.23 -22.49
CA SER A 220 -13.15 0.12 -22.47
C SER A 220 -13.72 0.32 -21.06
N GLY A 221 -12.99 -0.09 -20.02
CA GLY A 221 -13.39 0.07 -18.62
C GLY A 221 -14.14 -1.13 -18.05
N ARG A 222 -13.90 -2.34 -18.54
CA ARG A 222 -14.47 -3.57 -17.99
C ARG A 222 -13.41 -4.35 -17.23
N VAL A 223 -13.74 -4.93 -16.07
CA VAL A 223 -12.88 -5.93 -15.44
C VAL A 223 -12.85 -7.20 -16.31
N ALA A 224 -11.70 -7.48 -16.92
CA ALA A 224 -11.50 -8.65 -17.76
C ALA A 224 -11.17 -9.89 -16.92
N ARG A 225 -10.40 -9.72 -15.84
CA ARG A 225 -9.93 -10.79 -14.96
C ARG A 225 -9.72 -10.27 -13.54
N VAL A 226 -9.98 -11.14 -12.57
CA VAL A 226 -9.55 -10.96 -11.17
C VAL A 226 -8.78 -12.22 -10.77
N THR A 227 -7.53 -12.07 -10.39
CA THR A 227 -6.67 -13.18 -9.92
C THR A 227 -6.44 -13.01 -8.43
N THR A 228 -6.72 -14.05 -7.64
CA THR A 228 -6.36 -14.04 -6.21
C THR A 228 -4.94 -14.53 -6.05
N LEU A 229 -4.02 -13.61 -5.74
CA LEU A 229 -2.60 -13.93 -5.53
C LEU A 229 -2.42 -14.63 -4.18
N ALA A 230 -3.01 -14.04 -3.13
CA ALA A 230 -3.04 -14.62 -1.79
C ALA A 230 -4.45 -14.49 -1.19
N ALA A 231 -4.97 -15.57 -0.61
CA ALA A 231 -6.34 -15.58 -0.08
C ALA A 231 -6.50 -14.83 1.25
N THR A 232 -5.43 -14.71 2.05
CA THR A 232 -5.43 -14.05 3.37
C THR A 232 -4.08 -13.38 3.66
N GLY A 233 -3.98 -12.68 4.79
CA GLY A 233 -2.71 -12.12 5.31
C GLY A 233 -2.48 -10.64 5.00
N PHE A 234 -3.31 -10.04 4.16
CA PHE A 234 -3.17 -8.63 3.73
C PHE A 234 -4.20 -7.67 4.33
N GLY A 235 -5.10 -8.15 5.19
CA GLY A 235 -6.20 -7.33 5.72
C GLY A 235 -5.78 -6.21 6.68
N SER A 236 -4.57 -6.26 7.25
CA SER A 236 -4.10 -5.29 8.25
C SER A 236 -3.40 -4.06 7.67
N TYR A 237 -3.18 -4.01 6.36
CA TYR A 237 -2.41 -2.94 5.72
C TYR A 237 -3.30 -1.72 5.41
N ALA A 238 -2.82 -0.55 5.78
CA ALA A 238 -3.46 0.74 5.50
C ALA A 238 -3.00 1.32 4.14
N SER A 239 -1.78 0.99 3.73
CA SER A 239 -1.25 1.22 2.39
C SER A 239 -0.51 -0.01 1.89
N LEU A 240 -0.49 -0.18 0.57
CA LEU A 240 0.33 -1.16 -0.12
C LEU A 240 0.92 -0.49 -1.36
N SER A 241 2.25 -0.39 -1.42
CA SER A 241 2.96 0.20 -2.55
C SER A 241 3.75 -0.84 -3.33
N LEU A 242 4.00 -0.58 -4.61
CA LEU A 242 4.73 -1.42 -5.55
C LEU A 242 6.09 -0.80 -5.90
N GLY A 243 7.09 -1.64 -6.13
CA GLY A 243 8.44 -1.22 -6.49
C GLY A 243 9.05 -2.10 -7.57
N PRO A 244 9.93 -1.56 -8.44
CA PRO A 244 10.70 -2.38 -9.33
C PRO A 244 11.68 -3.23 -8.53
N CYS A 245 12.10 -4.31 -9.17
CA CYS A 245 13.19 -5.15 -8.74
C CYS A 245 14.26 -5.21 -9.83
N GLU A 246 15.51 -5.50 -9.46
CA GLU A 246 16.59 -5.77 -10.42
C GLU A 246 16.36 -7.10 -11.16
N ILE A 247 15.56 -7.99 -10.57
CA ILE A 247 15.16 -9.25 -11.18
C ILE A 247 13.94 -8.97 -12.07
N GLU A 248 14.09 -9.21 -13.37
CA GLU A 248 12.99 -9.14 -14.34
C GLU A 248 11.90 -10.15 -13.97
N GLY A 249 10.64 -9.70 -14.02
CA GLY A 249 9.49 -10.52 -13.63
C GLY A 249 9.33 -10.70 -12.12
N ALA A 250 10.16 -10.08 -11.28
CA ALA A 250 9.93 -10.04 -9.84
C ALA A 250 9.13 -8.80 -9.42
N ARG A 251 8.43 -8.89 -8.29
CA ARG A 251 7.60 -7.83 -7.73
C ARG A 251 7.98 -7.51 -6.29
N GLY A 252 8.28 -6.23 -6.05
CA GLY A 252 8.48 -5.67 -4.71
C GLY A 252 7.20 -5.03 -4.19
N LEU A 253 6.86 -5.30 -2.92
CA LEU A 253 5.73 -4.67 -2.24
C LEU A 253 6.15 -4.07 -0.90
N LEU A 254 5.51 -2.97 -0.49
CA LEU A 254 5.65 -2.36 0.82
C LEU A 254 4.28 -2.17 1.45
N GLY A 255 4.00 -2.96 2.49
CA GLY A 255 2.77 -2.85 3.27
C GLY A 255 3.01 -2.13 4.59
N ILE A 256 2.28 -1.05 4.85
CA ILE A 256 2.31 -0.33 6.13
C ILE A 256 0.96 -0.50 6.84
N THR A 257 1.01 -1.04 8.06
CA THR A 257 -0.18 -1.25 8.89
C THR A 257 -0.66 0.05 9.54
N THR A 258 -1.91 0.11 10.00
CA THR A 258 -2.44 1.26 10.75
C THR A 258 -1.65 1.58 12.04
N ALA A 259 -0.98 0.58 12.61
CA ALA A 259 -0.10 0.73 13.77
C ALA A 259 1.31 1.26 13.41
N GLY A 260 1.60 1.46 12.11
CA GLY A 260 2.89 1.91 11.61
C GLY A 260 3.99 0.85 11.64
N THR A 261 3.62 -0.44 11.63
CA THR A 261 4.57 -1.51 11.32
C THR A 261 4.63 -1.70 9.81
N ALA A 262 5.84 -1.71 9.26
CA ALA A 262 6.10 -1.86 7.84
C ALA A 262 6.69 -3.24 7.52
N TYR A 263 6.22 -3.83 6.43
CA TYR A 263 6.69 -5.09 5.89
C TYR A 263 7.03 -4.89 4.42
N ALA A 264 8.23 -5.29 4.03
CA ALA A 264 8.58 -5.48 2.64
C ALA A 264 8.21 -6.90 2.22
N PHE A 265 7.76 -7.06 0.99
CA PHE A 265 7.54 -8.34 0.39
C PHE A 265 8.26 -8.44 -0.95
N PHE A 266 8.72 -9.63 -1.24
CA PHE A 266 9.41 -9.97 -2.47
C PHE A 266 8.78 -11.20 -3.08
N ASP A 267 8.26 -11.04 -4.27
CA ASP A 267 7.72 -12.08 -5.11
C ASP A 267 8.68 -12.31 -6.27
N PRO A 268 9.38 -13.46 -6.34
CA PRO A 268 10.40 -13.69 -7.35
C PRO A 268 9.82 -13.97 -8.76
N ASP A 269 8.53 -14.28 -8.89
CA ASP A 269 7.90 -14.63 -10.17
C ASP A 269 6.46 -14.11 -10.23
N GLU A 270 6.29 -12.84 -10.59
CA GLU A 270 4.96 -12.22 -10.68
C GLU A 270 4.08 -12.83 -11.78
N ALA A 271 4.67 -13.54 -12.74
CA ALA A 271 3.97 -14.11 -13.89
C ALA A 271 3.19 -15.39 -13.53
N ASP A 272 3.53 -16.05 -12.42
CA ASP A 272 2.84 -17.25 -11.94
C ASP A 272 1.40 -16.97 -11.45
N GLY A 273 1.04 -15.69 -11.26
CA GLY A 273 -0.27 -15.24 -10.81
C GLY A 273 -0.59 -15.67 -9.38
N SER A 274 0.44 -15.88 -8.57
CA SER A 274 0.38 -16.38 -7.21
C SER A 274 1.26 -15.51 -6.30
N ALA A 275 1.17 -15.77 -5.00
CA ALA A 275 1.95 -15.10 -3.96
C ALA A 275 2.45 -16.14 -2.93
N ARG A 276 2.50 -17.41 -3.31
CA ARG A 276 2.80 -18.53 -2.41
C ARG A 276 4.27 -18.59 -2.00
N ASP A 277 5.14 -18.17 -2.90
CA ASP A 277 6.58 -18.07 -2.76
C ASP A 277 7.04 -16.66 -2.32
N MET A 278 6.11 -15.72 -2.21
CA MET A 278 6.40 -14.37 -1.74
C MET A 278 7.01 -14.39 -0.33
N VAL A 279 8.20 -13.85 -0.20
CA VAL A 279 8.90 -13.70 1.06
C VAL A 279 8.47 -12.40 1.72
N ARG A 280 8.15 -12.44 3.02
CA ARG A 280 7.77 -11.27 3.82
C ARG A 280 8.83 -10.98 4.88
N VAL A 281 9.28 -9.73 4.95
CA VAL A 281 10.24 -9.25 5.95
C VAL A 281 9.67 -8.04 6.67
N LYS A 282 9.69 -8.07 8.00
CA LYS A 282 9.41 -6.87 8.80
C LYS A 282 10.61 -5.94 8.72
N VAL A 283 10.40 -4.73 8.22
CA VAL A 283 11.50 -3.77 7.95
C VAL A 283 11.52 -2.61 8.93
N ALA A 284 10.36 -2.15 9.44
CA ALA A 284 10.34 -1.03 10.36
C ALA A 284 9.13 -1.07 11.31
N THR A 285 9.24 -0.31 12.40
CA THR A 285 8.14 0.01 13.31
C THR A 285 8.11 1.50 13.59
N GLY A 286 6.94 2.06 13.88
CA GLY A 286 6.79 3.47 14.24
C GLY A 286 6.59 4.42 13.05
N TRP A 287 6.38 3.88 11.84
CA TRP A 287 5.99 4.64 10.65
C TRP A 287 4.52 5.08 10.76
N ARG A 288 4.27 6.09 11.60
CA ARG A 288 2.92 6.51 12.03
C ARG A 288 2.29 7.60 11.18
N ALA A 289 2.99 8.12 10.17
CA ALA A 289 2.39 9.05 9.22
C ALA A 289 1.29 8.32 8.41
N THR A 290 0.27 9.05 7.96
CA THR A 290 -0.76 8.51 7.08
C THR A 290 -0.09 8.14 5.76
N SER A 291 0.11 6.85 5.50
CA SER A 291 0.70 6.34 4.27
C SER A 291 -0.34 6.11 3.18
N TYR A 292 0.09 6.19 1.92
CA TYR A 292 -0.76 5.98 0.76
C TYR A 292 -0.15 4.90 -0.15
N SER A 293 -1.01 4.20 -0.88
CA SER A 293 -0.61 3.19 -1.86
C SER A 293 0.02 3.90 -3.07
N SER A 294 1.06 3.32 -3.65
CA SER A 294 1.77 3.89 -4.80
C SER A 294 2.31 2.81 -5.73
#